data_AF-A0A6M0FHL4-F1
#
_entry.id   AF-A0A6M0FHL4-F1
#
_cell.length_a   1.000
_cell.length_b   1.000
_cell.length_c   1.000
_cell.angle_alpha   90.00
_cell.angle_beta   90.00
_cell.angle_gamma   90.00
#
_symmetry.space_group_name_H-M   'P 1'
#
loop_
_entity.id
_entity.type
_entity.pdbx_description
1 polymer ?
#
loop_
_entity_poly.entity_id
_entity_poly.type
_entity_poly.pdbx_seq_one_letter_code
_entity_poly.pdbx_strand_id
1 'polypeptide(L)'
;MTEILLPNSCTLRPASAKDIWSIRQVVLTAKLDPTQLIWQQFWVIECEEKLVACGQLRNFEDAEELGSLVVVKSWQKRGLGTILAKHLIQQSTKPLYLECLGKKLESFYSRFGFVPISFGELPQSLKFKFGISQLAKKIFKLPVIIMQYQGNNSRI
;
A
#
# COMPACT_ATOMS: atom_id res chain seq x y z
N MET A 1 3.25 -0.15 -23.00
CA MET A 1 3.62 -0.33 -21.58
C MET A 1 4.44 -1.59 -21.48
N THR A 2 5.67 -1.51 -20.99
CA THR A 2 6.52 -2.68 -20.76
C THR A 2 5.88 -3.55 -19.66
N GLU A 3 5.66 -4.83 -19.91
CA GLU A 3 5.31 -5.78 -18.86
C GLU A 3 6.49 -5.87 -17.88
N ILE A 4 6.29 -5.35 -16.67
CA ILE A 4 7.28 -5.47 -15.60
C ILE A 4 7.08 -6.85 -15.01
N LEU A 5 7.94 -7.78 -15.39
CA LEU A 5 7.96 -9.13 -14.85
C LEU A 5 8.73 -9.16 -13.52
N LEU A 6 8.35 -10.11 -12.67
CA LEU A 6 9.16 -10.43 -11.49
C LEU A 6 10.51 -10.99 -11.94
N PRO A 7 11.61 -10.69 -11.23
CA PRO A 7 12.88 -11.37 -11.46
C PRO A 7 12.74 -12.89 -11.34
N ASN A 8 13.56 -13.65 -12.06
CA ASN A 8 13.45 -15.12 -12.19
C ASN A 8 13.52 -15.91 -10.85
N SER A 9 13.99 -15.29 -9.78
CA SER A 9 14.05 -15.86 -8.41
C SER A 9 13.01 -15.29 -7.45
N CYS A 10 12.06 -14.50 -7.95
CA CYS A 10 11.07 -13.80 -7.15
C CYS A 10 9.66 -14.33 -7.39
N THR A 11 8.90 -14.50 -6.31
CA THR A 11 7.49 -14.90 -6.36
C THR A 11 6.62 -13.87 -5.67
N LEU A 12 5.44 -13.60 -6.26
CA LEU A 12 4.37 -12.84 -5.62
C LEU A 12 3.35 -13.83 -5.09
N ARG A 13 3.06 -13.78 -3.80
CA ARG A 13 2.14 -14.71 -3.14
C ARG A 13 1.38 -14.04 -2.00
N PRO A 14 0.23 -14.60 -1.58
CA PRO A 14 -0.37 -14.25 -0.31
C PRO A 14 0.63 -14.48 0.82
N ALA A 15 0.60 -13.62 1.83
CA ALA A 15 1.36 -13.86 3.05
C ALA A 15 0.74 -15.05 3.83
N SER A 16 1.58 -15.64 4.66
CA SER A 16 1.24 -16.71 5.60
C SER A 16 1.53 -16.28 7.03
N ALA A 17 1.10 -17.08 8.00
CA ALA A 17 1.44 -16.84 9.41
C ALA A 17 2.95 -16.77 9.67
N LYS A 18 3.79 -17.42 8.84
CA LYS A 18 5.26 -17.40 8.97
C LYS A 18 5.86 -16.04 8.62
N ASP A 19 5.17 -15.24 7.81
CA ASP A 19 5.69 -13.96 7.30
C ASP A 19 5.52 -12.79 8.28
N ILE A 20 4.73 -12.95 9.35
CA ILE A 20 4.30 -11.84 10.21
C ILE A 20 5.47 -11.04 10.82
N TRP A 21 6.54 -11.72 11.23
CA TRP A 21 7.71 -11.07 11.82
C TRP A 21 8.52 -10.29 10.77
N SER A 22 8.71 -10.87 9.60
CA SER A 22 9.35 -10.21 8.46
C SER A 22 8.55 -8.99 8.00
N ILE A 23 7.22 -9.11 7.91
CA ILE A 23 6.31 -7.99 7.59
C ILE A 23 6.47 -6.86 8.62
N ARG A 24 6.38 -7.17 9.92
CA ARG A 24 6.56 -6.19 11.00
C ARG A 24 7.91 -5.49 10.89
N GLN A 25 8.99 -6.25 10.71
CA GLN A 25 10.33 -5.69 10.58
C GLN A 25 10.43 -4.71 9.40
N VAL A 26 9.95 -5.09 8.22
CA VAL A 26 10.04 -4.24 7.02
C VAL A 26 9.17 -2.98 7.17
N VAL A 27 7.95 -3.11 7.69
CA VAL A 27 7.03 -1.98 7.95
C VAL A 27 7.63 -0.99 8.94
N LEU A 28 8.15 -1.48 10.07
CA LEU A 28 8.78 -0.66 11.10
C LEU A 28 10.05 0.04 10.58
N THR A 29 10.90 -0.69 9.86
CA THR A 29 12.12 -0.12 9.27
C THR A 29 11.81 0.98 8.26
N ALA A 30 10.70 0.86 7.54
CA ALA A 30 10.21 1.88 6.62
C ALA A 30 9.47 3.04 7.31
N LYS A 31 9.34 3.02 8.65
CA LYS A 31 8.62 4.02 9.45
C LYS A 31 7.16 4.19 9.01
N LEU A 32 6.55 3.10 8.57
CA LEU A 32 5.13 3.05 8.21
C LEU A 32 4.29 2.73 9.46
N ASP A 33 2.98 2.98 9.35
CA ASP A 33 2.01 2.66 10.40
C ASP A 33 2.09 1.16 10.79
N PRO A 34 2.52 0.85 12.03
CA PRO A 34 2.68 -0.53 12.49
C PRO A 34 1.38 -1.14 13.01
N THR A 35 0.25 -0.44 12.91
CA THR A 35 -1.05 -0.94 13.34
C THR A 35 -1.74 -1.75 12.24
N GLN A 36 -2.69 -2.58 12.64
CA GLN A 36 -3.51 -3.41 11.73
C GLN A 36 -2.63 -4.26 10.78
N LEU A 37 -1.66 -4.97 11.34
CA LEU A 37 -0.81 -5.92 10.60
C LEU A 37 -1.41 -7.33 10.69
N ILE A 38 -2.44 -7.56 9.89
CA ILE A 38 -3.14 -8.85 9.78
C ILE A 38 -2.59 -9.57 8.55
N TRP A 39 -1.77 -10.62 8.74
CA TRP A 39 -1.04 -11.25 7.63
C TRP A 39 -1.95 -11.72 6.50
N GLN A 40 -3.20 -12.11 6.77
CA GLN A 40 -4.18 -12.53 5.76
C GLN A 40 -4.50 -11.43 4.74
N GLN A 41 -4.28 -10.16 5.09
CA GLN A 41 -4.52 -9.01 4.22
C GLN A 41 -3.29 -8.65 3.36
N PHE A 42 -2.16 -9.35 3.56
CA PHE A 42 -0.90 -9.05 2.89
C PHE A 42 -0.65 -9.92 1.66
N TRP A 43 -0.04 -9.28 0.68
CA TRP A 43 0.74 -9.91 -0.36
C TRP A 43 2.21 -9.58 -0.17
N VAL A 44 3.07 -10.56 -0.48
CA VAL A 44 4.52 -10.43 -0.35
C VAL A 44 5.20 -10.78 -1.66
N ILE A 45 6.32 -10.10 -1.92
CA ILE A 45 7.28 -10.55 -2.90
C ILE A 45 8.44 -11.17 -2.13
N GLU A 46 8.68 -12.44 -2.40
CA GLU A 46 9.78 -13.22 -1.86
C GLU A 46 10.82 -13.44 -2.96
N CYS A 47 12.09 -13.14 -2.71
CA CYS A 47 13.19 -13.44 -3.61
C CYS A 47 14.30 -14.11 -2.82
N GLU A 48 14.86 -15.21 -3.34
CA GLU A 48 15.93 -15.96 -2.66
C GLU A 48 15.56 -16.29 -1.20
N GLU A 49 14.32 -16.77 -0.99
CA GLU A 49 13.74 -17.13 0.33
C GLU A 49 13.66 -15.96 1.33
N LYS A 50 13.75 -14.72 0.84
CA LYS A 50 13.65 -13.51 1.65
C LYS A 50 12.46 -12.67 1.22
N LEU A 51 11.69 -12.21 2.19
CA LEU A 51 10.66 -11.19 1.97
C LEU A 51 11.35 -9.86 1.62
N VAL A 52 11.18 -9.41 0.38
CA VAL A 52 11.83 -8.19 -0.14
C VAL A 52 10.84 -7.05 -0.37
N ALA A 53 9.55 -7.36 -0.45
CA ALA A 53 8.50 -6.36 -0.51
C ALA A 53 7.19 -6.92 0.06
N CYS A 54 6.34 -6.03 0.57
CA CYS A 54 4.99 -6.39 0.97
C CYS A 54 4.03 -5.22 0.74
N GLY A 55 2.74 -5.51 0.75
CA GLY A 55 1.65 -4.55 0.76
C GLY A 55 0.36 -5.23 1.19
N GLN A 56 -0.62 -4.46 1.64
CA GLN A 56 -1.89 -5.00 2.12
C GLN A 56 -3.09 -4.23 1.58
N LEU A 57 -4.22 -4.93 1.49
CA LEU A 57 -5.55 -4.33 1.40
C LEU A 57 -6.24 -4.44 2.75
N ARG A 58 -6.32 -3.32 3.46
CA ARG A 58 -7.09 -3.26 4.70
C ARG A 58 -8.55 -3.05 4.34
N ASN A 59 -9.38 -3.99 4.78
CA ASN A 59 -10.81 -3.94 4.54
C ASN A 59 -11.51 -3.15 5.67
N PHE A 60 -12.30 -2.16 5.27
CA PHE A 60 -13.25 -1.44 6.11
C PHE A 60 -14.66 -1.75 5.63
N GLU A 61 -15.68 -1.23 6.32
CA GLU A 61 -17.08 -1.52 6.00
C GLU A 61 -17.44 -1.12 4.55
N ASP A 62 -17.19 0.14 4.19
CA ASP A 62 -17.55 0.78 2.92
C ASP A 62 -16.34 1.09 2.01
N ALA A 63 -15.13 0.69 2.40
CA ALA A 63 -13.90 1.04 1.71
C ALA A 63 -12.78 0.02 1.90
N GLU A 64 -11.77 0.10 1.04
CA GLU A 64 -10.49 -0.55 1.22
C GLU A 64 -9.36 0.48 1.24
N GLU A 65 -8.27 0.15 1.95
CA GLU A 65 -7.06 0.93 1.96
C GLU A 65 -5.88 0.10 1.43
N LEU A 66 -5.19 0.62 0.43
CA LEU A 66 -3.86 0.14 0.05
C LEU A 66 -2.86 0.67 1.08
N GLY A 67 -2.44 -0.22 1.97
CA GLY A 67 -1.59 0.10 3.10
C GLY A 67 -0.27 -0.65 3.08
N SER A 68 0.69 -0.16 3.87
CA SER A 68 1.99 -0.84 4.13
C SER A 68 2.73 -1.32 2.89
N LEU A 69 2.59 -0.63 1.76
CA LEU A 69 3.30 -0.97 0.53
C LEU A 69 4.75 -0.52 0.65
N VAL A 70 5.66 -1.47 0.74
CA VAL A 70 7.08 -1.23 0.99
C VAL A 70 7.95 -2.22 0.23
N VAL A 71 9.07 -1.73 -0.27
CA VAL A 71 10.14 -2.52 -0.88
C VAL A 71 11.42 -2.28 -0.08
N VAL A 72 12.08 -3.35 0.35
CA VAL A 72 13.37 -3.32 1.03
C VAL A 72 14.37 -2.52 0.20
N LYS A 73 15.17 -1.65 0.85
CA LYS A 73 16.00 -0.62 0.19
C LYS A 73 16.90 -1.16 -0.92
N SER A 74 17.54 -2.31 -0.71
CA SER A 74 18.42 -2.97 -1.70
C SER A 74 17.67 -3.55 -2.91
N TRP A 75 16.36 -3.71 -2.81
CA TRP A 75 15.46 -4.24 -3.85
C TRP A 75 14.59 -3.16 -4.51
N GLN A 76 14.73 -1.90 -4.10
CA GLN A 76 14.04 -0.77 -4.73
C GLN A 76 14.55 -0.50 -6.14
N LYS A 77 13.77 0.29 -6.90
CA LYS A 77 14.05 0.64 -8.32
C LYS A 77 14.08 -0.55 -9.30
N ARG A 78 13.53 -1.70 -8.89
CA ARG A 78 13.38 -2.91 -9.71
C ARG A 78 11.94 -3.19 -10.14
N GLY A 79 11.03 -2.21 -10.01
CA GLY A 79 9.62 -2.36 -10.36
C GLY A 79 8.74 -3.12 -9.34
N LEU A 80 9.30 -3.70 -8.27
CA LEU A 80 8.54 -4.50 -7.30
C LEU A 80 7.35 -3.76 -6.66
N GLY A 81 7.54 -2.49 -6.31
CA GLY A 81 6.45 -1.67 -5.75
C GLY A 81 5.33 -1.43 -6.76
N THR A 82 5.66 -1.33 -8.05
CA THR A 82 4.67 -1.22 -9.14
C THR A 82 3.91 -2.54 -9.31
N ILE A 83 4.59 -3.67 -9.26
CA ILE A 83 3.97 -5.00 -9.34
C ILE A 83 2.96 -5.18 -8.21
N LEU A 84 3.38 -4.93 -6.96
CA LEU A 84 2.49 -5.00 -5.79
C LEU A 84 1.31 -4.04 -5.87
N ALA A 85 1.56 -2.77 -6.25
CA ALA A 85 0.49 -1.78 -6.35
C ALA A 85 -0.57 -2.23 -7.38
N LYS A 86 -0.15 -2.61 -8.59
CA LYS A 86 -1.07 -3.09 -9.63
C LYS A 86 -1.85 -4.31 -9.18
N HIS A 87 -1.17 -5.28 -8.57
CA HIS A 87 -1.80 -6.49 -8.09
C HIS A 87 -2.87 -6.18 -7.04
N LEU A 88 -2.55 -5.38 -6.01
CA LEU A 88 -3.49 -5.02 -4.95
C LEU A 88 -4.65 -4.17 -5.47
N ILE A 89 -4.42 -3.26 -6.42
CA ILE A 89 -5.50 -2.53 -7.09
C ILE A 89 -6.47 -3.49 -7.79
N GLN A 90 -5.95 -4.47 -8.52
CA GLN A 90 -6.77 -5.49 -9.21
C GLN A 90 -7.54 -6.40 -8.23
N GLN A 91 -7.01 -6.64 -7.04
CA GLN A 91 -7.67 -7.41 -5.99
C GLN A 91 -8.74 -6.61 -5.22
N SER A 92 -8.71 -5.27 -5.29
CA SER A 92 -9.67 -4.44 -4.57
C SER A 92 -11.09 -4.64 -5.09
N THR A 93 -12.04 -4.72 -4.18
CA THR A 93 -13.46 -4.96 -4.46
C THR A 93 -14.34 -3.78 -4.07
N LYS A 94 -13.80 -2.83 -3.29
CA LYS A 94 -14.47 -1.62 -2.79
C LYS A 94 -13.77 -0.36 -3.30
N PRO A 95 -14.36 0.84 -3.08
CA PRO A 95 -13.63 2.08 -3.25
C PRO A 95 -12.29 2.04 -2.51
N LEU A 96 -11.20 2.22 -3.25
CA LEU A 96 -9.84 2.03 -2.76
C LEU A 96 -9.18 3.38 -2.48
N TYR A 97 -8.58 3.49 -1.31
CA TYR A 97 -7.90 4.70 -0.84
C TYR A 97 -6.47 4.38 -0.40
N LEU A 98 -5.65 5.41 -0.23
CA LEU A 98 -4.38 5.31 0.44
C LEU A 98 -3.98 6.64 1.10
N GLU A 99 -3.08 6.54 2.05
CA GLU A 99 -2.30 7.66 2.54
C GLU A 99 -0.85 7.51 2.09
N CYS A 100 -0.24 8.60 1.64
CA CYS A 100 1.17 8.63 1.32
C CYS A 100 1.85 9.93 1.78
N LEU A 101 3.18 9.89 1.88
CA LEU A 101 3.99 11.00 2.37
C LEU A 101 4.74 11.71 1.23
N GLY A 102 4.32 12.95 0.95
CA GLY A 102 5.01 13.86 0.04
C GLY A 102 4.86 13.57 -1.45
N LYS A 103 5.33 14.54 -2.26
CA LYS A 103 5.10 14.60 -3.71
C LYS A 103 5.63 13.39 -4.49
N LYS A 104 6.73 12.78 -4.03
CA LYS A 104 7.31 11.61 -4.72
C LYS A 104 6.37 10.40 -4.70
N LEU A 105 5.73 10.14 -3.56
CA LEU A 105 4.79 9.02 -3.43
C LEU A 105 3.46 9.34 -4.12
N GLU A 106 2.99 10.59 -4.03
CA GLU A 106 1.85 11.06 -4.81
C GLU A 106 2.05 10.79 -6.31
N SER A 107 3.16 11.26 -6.89
CA SER A 107 3.48 11.00 -8.30
C SER A 107 3.64 9.51 -8.62
N PHE A 108 4.14 8.70 -7.67
CA PHE A 108 4.21 7.25 -7.85
C PHE A 108 2.82 6.65 -8.03
N TYR A 109 1.88 7.00 -7.15
CA TYR A 109 0.52 6.46 -7.14
C TYR A 109 -0.39 7.04 -8.24
N SER A 110 -0.21 8.31 -8.61
CA SER A 110 -0.99 8.92 -9.71
C SER A 110 -0.85 8.20 -11.04
N ARG A 111 0.30 7.56 -11.31
CA ARG A 111 0.50 6.73 -12.50
C ARG A 111 -0.39 5.48 -12.56
N PHE A 112 -0.99 5.10 -11.43
CA PHE A 112 -1.95 4.01 -11.37
C PHE A 112 -3.40 4.50 -11.38
N GLY A 113 -3.66 5.80 -11.46
CA GLY A 113 -5.03 6.34 -11.41
C GLY A 113 -5.50 6.75 -10.01
N PHE A 114 -4.59 6.88 -9.04
CA PHE A 114 -4.91 7.54 -7.77
C PHE A 114 -4.92 9.06 -7.93
N VAL A 115 -5.95 9.69 -7.39
CA VAL A 115 -6.15 11.15 -7.40
C VAL A 115 -6.17 11.66 -5.96
N PRO A 116 -5.43 12.74 -5.62
CA PRO A 116 -5.52 13.36 -4.30
C PRO A 116 -6.93 13.83 -3.98
N ILE A 117 -7.41 13.57 -2.77
CA ILE A 117 -8.71 14.03 -2.27
C ILE A 117 -8.56 14.75 -0.93
N SER A 118 -9.56 15.54 -0.57
CA SER A 118 -9.67 16.15 0.76
C SER A 118 -10.18 15.15 1.80
N PHE A 119 -9.95 15.44 3.08
CA PHE A 119 -10.46 14.59 4.17
C PHE A 119 -11.99 14.53 4.22
N GLY A 120 -12.69 15.59 3.76
CA GLY A 120 -14.15 15.63 3.74
C GLY A 120 -14.77 14.53 2.87
N GLU A 121 -14.05 14.14 1.80
CA GLU A 121 -14.46 13.17 0.80
C GLU A 121 -14.21 11.72 1.22
N LEU A 122 -13.55 11.48 2.36
CA LEU A 122 -13.33 10.12 2.84
C LEU A 122 -14.64 9.45 3.29
N PRO A 123 -14.75 8.13 3.12
CA PRO A 123 -15.73 7.32 3.82
C PRO A 123 -15.60 7.44 5.33
N GLN A 124 -16.73 7.34 6.05
CA GLN A 124 -16.76 7.54 7.51
C GLN A 124 -15.86 6.52 8.24
N SER A 125 -15.82 5.27 7.74
CA SER A 125 -14.98 4.21 8.31
C SER A 125 -13.48 4.55 8.27
N LEU A 126 -13.04 5.25 7.21
CA LEU A 126 -11.66 5.69 7.03
C LEU A 126 -11.35 6.97 7.80
N LYS A 127 -12.33 7.86 8.02
CA LYS A 127 -12.12 9.09 8.81
C LYS A 127 -11.65 8.81 10.22
N PHE A 128 -12.11 7.74 10.86
CA PHE A 128 -11.64 7.38 12.20
C PHE A 128 -10.16 7.00 12.23
N LYS A 129 -9.69 6.28 11.21
CA LYS A 129 -8.29 5.89 11.08
C LYS A 129 -7.39 7.06 10.67
N PHE A 130 -7.74 7.71 9.57
CA PHE A 130 -6.99 8.83 9.02
C PHE A 130 -7.11 10.09 9.89
N GLY A 131 -8.12 10.19 10.75
CA GLY A 131 -8.22 11.24 11.76
C GLY A 131 -7.07 11.18 12.78
N ILE A 132 -6.67 9.97 13.18
CA ILE A 132 -5.52 9.75 14.08
C ILE A 132 -4.21 10.13 13.36
N SER A 133 -4.08 9.77 12.07
CA SER A 133 -2.94 10.17 11.24
C SER A 133 -2.83 11.71 11.12
N GLN A 134 -3.97 12.41 11.02
CA GLN A 134 -4.02 13.87 10.94
C GLN A 134 -3.68 14.59 12.24
N LEU A 135 -4.03 14.02 13.39
CA LEU A 135 -3.55 14.52 14.67
C LEU A 135 -2.03 14.45 14.75
N ALA A 136 -1.43 13.33 14.32
CA ALA A 136 0.03 13.23 14.18
C ALA A 136 0.59 14.21 13.14
N LYS A 137 -0.12 14.47 12.03
CA LYS A 137 0.24 15.45 10.98
C LYS A 137 0.45 16.85 11.55
N LYS A 138 -0.43 17.28 12.46
CA LYS A 138 -0.34 18.59 13.12
C LYS A 138 0.86 18.69 14.07
N ILE A 139 1.24 17.56 14.67
CA ILE A 139 2.36 17.47 15.61
C ILE A 139 3.71 17.38 14.85
N PHE A 140 3.77 16.68 13.72
CA PHE A 140 5.02 16.36 13.02
C PHE A 140 5.24 17.10 11.69
N LYS A 141 4.34 17.98 11.26
CA LYS A 141 4.40 18.73 9.98
C LYS A 141 4.66 17.84 8.75
N LEU A 142 4.16 16.61 8.74
CA LEU A 142 4.36 15.67 7.64
C LEU A 142 3.35 15.94 6.51
N PRO A 143 3.77 16.02 5.23
CA PRO A 143 2.87 16.23 4.11
C PRO A 143 2.13 14.93 3.74
N VAL A 144 1.22 14.48 4.61
CA VAL A 144 0.31 13.35 4.34
C VAL A 144 -0.69 13.77 3.27
N ILE A 145 -0.78 12.97 2.20
CA ILE A 145 -1.70 13.12 1.09
C ILE A 145 -2.60 11.90 1.07
N ILE A 146 -3.91 12.12 1.11
CA ILE A 146 -4.92 11.09 0.94
C ILE A 146 -5.26 11.02 -0.54
N MET A 147 -5.32 9.82 -1.09
CA MET A 147 -5.65 9.61 -2.49
C MET A 147 -6.74 8.54 -2.62
N GLN A 148 -7.59 8.69 -3.62
CA GLN A 148 -8.60 7.73 -4.03
C GLN A 148 -8.24 7.16 -5.38
N TYR A 149 -8.40 5.85 -5.56
CA TYR A 149 -8.30 5.21 -6.87
C TYR A 149 -9.53 5.55 -7.71
N GLN A 150 -9.31 6.16 -8.88
CA GLN A 150 -10.35 6.55 -9.85
C GLN A 150 -10.09 5.94 -11.23
N GLY A 151 -9.10 5.05 -11.36
CA GLY A 151 -8.83 4.34 -12.62
C GLY A 151 -10.03 3.49 -13.03
N ASN A 152 -10.29 3.39 -14.34
CA ASN A 152 -11.43 2.67 -14.89
C ASN A 152 -11.61 1.30 -14.23
N ASN A 153 -12.63 1.21 -13.37
CA ASN A 153 -13.13 -0.05 -12.86
C ASN A 153 -14.07 -0.60 -13.93
N SER A 154 -13.54 -0.87 -15.13
CA SER A 154 -14.23 -1.66 -16.15
C SER A 154 -14.31 -3.09 -15.64
N ARG A 155 -15.24 -3.33 -14.72
CA ARG A 155 -15.75 -4.67 -14.46
C ARG A 155 -16.37 -5.13 -15.78
N ILE A 156 -15.69 -6.09 -16.43
CA ILE A 156 -16.33 -6.97 -17.41
C ILE A 156 -17.14 -7.97 -16.60
#